data_AF-A0A1M3FX66-F1
#
_entry.id   AF-A0A1M3FX66-F1
#
_cell.length_a   1.000
_cell.length_b   1.000
_cell.length_c   1.000
_cell.angle_alpha   90.00
_cell.angle_beta   90.00
_cell.angle_gamma   90.00
#
_symmetry.space_group_name_H-M   'P 1'
#
loop_
_entity.id
_entity.type
_entity.pdbx_description
1 polymer ?
#
loop_
_entity_poly.entity_id
_entity_poly.type
_entity_poly.pdbx_seq_one_letter_code
_entity_poly.pdbx_strand_id
1 'polypeptide(L)'
;MTSVTFEDYKRHFEQFSKIDTAEKLAICKNQYEKHLLHIEDEQYFEPVTERLGDDIVSQYEKNLNKIFLFDKIRDKQFYFLVRPSFEPENLLTLEKQNDRYLLIHLTLTKNYWTLFYADNKIMDVPKVTVKSELNRKTGDILFSLLDKAIIEAKQPTANGFTLDGVVYRLSKLYNEGQKIVGKHSPRESSKSGKIIGVMQQLIENIEHLDDAKLLNIETKILHLQD
;
A
#
# COMPACT_ATOMS: atom_id res chain seq x y z
N MET A 1 19.78 -9.68 -0.65
CA MET A 1 18.97 -10.61 -1.47
C MET A 1 19.78 -11.02 -2.67
N THR A 2 19.93 -12.31 -2.93
CA THR A 2 20.48 -12.83 -4.18
C THR A 2 19.49 -12.50 -5.31
N SER A 3 19.88 -11.59 -6.21
CA SER A 3 19.10 -11.29 -7.41
C SER A 3 19.02 -12.55 -8.27
N VAL A 4 17.81 -12.92 -8.72
CA VAL A 4 17.61 -14.02 -9.67
C VAL A 4 18.45 -13.74 -10.92
N THR A 5 19.40 -14.62 -11.23
CA THR A 5 20.22 -14.48 -12.43
C THR A 5 19.40 -14.82 -13.67
N PHE A 6 19.84 -14.35 -14.84
CA PHE A 6 19.19 -14.76 -16.11
C PHE A 6 19.18 -16.28 -16.26
N GLU A 7 20.23 -16.99 -15.84
CA GLU A 7 20.29 -18.46 -15.94
C GLU A 7 19.28 -19.16 -15.02
N ASP A 8 19.05 -18.62 -13.82
CA ASP A 8 18.01 -19.15 -12.93
C ASP A 8 16.61 -18.88 -13.49
N TYR A 9 16.38 -17.68 -14.02
CA TYR A 9 15.12 -17.33 -14.68
C TYR A 9 14.86 -18.20 -15.89
N LYS A 10 15.88 -18.39 -16.74
CA LYS A 10 15.82 -19.25 -17.92
C LYS A 10 15.50 -20.70 -17.55
N ARG A 11 16.16 -21.25 -16.52
CA ARG A 11 15.88 -22.61 -16.03
C ARG A 11 14.43 -22.77 -15.59
N HIS A 12 13.85 -21.75 -14.94
CA HIS A 12 12.43 -21.76 -14.58
C HIS A 12 11.52 -21.65 -15.81
N PHE A 13 11.84 -20.76 -16.75
CA PHE A 13 11.09 -20.60 -18.00
C PHE A 13 11.02 -21.92 -18.80
N GLU A 14 12.13 -22.66 -18.84
CA GLU A 14 12.22 -23.97 -19.51
C GLU A 14 11.34 -25.07 -18.90
N GLN A 15 10.82 -24.89 -17.68
CA GLN A 15 9.81 -25.78 -17.09
C GLN A 15 8.47 -25.69 -17.83
N PHE A 16 8.18 -24.56 -18.47
CA PHE A 16 6.93 -24.32 -19.19
C PHE A 16 7.11 -24.37 -20.71
N SER A 17 8.26 -23.92 -21.20
CA SER A 17 8.56 -23.92 -22.63
C SER A 17 10.05 -24.09 -22.90
N LYS A 18 10.42 -25.21 -23.53
CA LYS A 18 11.81 -25.47 -23.94
C LYS A 18 12.31 -24.38 -24.88
N ILE A 19 13.46 -23.80 -24.57
CA ILE A 19 14.12 -22.78 -25.40
C ILE A 19 15.00 -23.48 -26.43
N ASP A 20 14.40 -23.87 -27.54
CA ASP A 20 15.05 -24.58 -28.65
C ASP A 20 15.24 -23.70 -29.91
N THR A 21 14.78 -22.45 -29.86
CA THR A 21 14.94 -21.47 -30.95
C THR A 21 15.52 -20.15 -30.44
N ALA A 22 16.16 -19.39 -31.34
CA ALA A 22 16.65 -18.05 -31.04
C ALA A 22 15.51 -17.08 -30.68
N GLU A 23 14.34 -17.26 -31.27
CA GLU A 23 13.13 -16.47 -30.96
C GLU A 23 12.68 -16.67 -29.51
N LYS A 24 12.57 -17.93 -29.05
CA LYS A 24 12.23 -18.23 -27.66
C LYS A 24 13.26 -17.69 -26.67
N LEU A 25 14.55 -17.73 -27.04
CA LEU A 25 15.61 -17.13 -26.22
C LEU A 25 15.44 -15.62 -26.11
N ALA A 26 15.10 -14.93 -27.21
CA ALA A 26 14.84 -13.50 -27.22
C ALA A 26 13.60 -13.15 -26.36
N ILE A 27 12.52 -13.94 -26.44
CA ILE A 27 11.35 -13.78 -25.58
C ILE A 27 11.72 -13.94 -24.11
N CYS A 28 12.46 -14.99 -23.76
CA CYS A 28 12.91 -15.23 -22.38
C CYS A 28 13.75 -14.06 -21.84
N LYS A 29 14.68 -13.52 -22.64
CA LYS A 29 15.47 -12.33 -22.27
C LYS A 29 14.59 -11.10 -22.03
N ASN A 30 13.65 -10.82 -22.92
CA ASN A 30 12.72 -9.70 -22.77
C ASN A 30 11.86 -9.84 -21.49
N GLN A 31 11.39 -11.05 -21.20
CA GLN A 31 10.63 -11.31 -19.98
C GLN A 31 11.49 -11.17 -18.71
N TYR A 32 12.75 -11.59 -18.75
CA TYR A 32 13.69 -11.37 -17.66
C TYR A 32 13.96 -9.88 -17.41
N GLU A 33 14.16 -9.08 -18.46
CA GLU A 33 14.33 -7.63 -18.33
C GLU A 33 13.09 -6.98 -17.70
N LYS A 34 11.88 -7.35 -18.15
CA LYS A 34 10.62 -6.90 -17.52
C LYS A 34 10.49 -7.33 -16.07
N HIS A 35 10.93 -8.56 -15.75
CA HIS A 35 10.96 -9.06 -14.39
C HIS A 35 11.86 -8.20 -13.50
N LEU A 36 13.07 -7.85 -13.97
CA LEU A 36 13.97 -6.96 -13.23
C LEU A 36 13.37 -5.57 -12.99
N LEU A 37 12.74 -4.98 -14.00
CA LEU A 37 12.01 -3.71 -13.86
C LEU A 37 10.90 -3.80 -12.81
N HIS A 38 10.13 -4.89 -12.81
CA HIS A 38 9.10 -5.11 -11.80
C HIS A 38 9.68 -5.23 -10.38
N ILE A 39 10.82 -5.92 -10.22
CA ILE A 39 11.53 -5.99 -8.93
C ILE A 39 11.96 -4.60 -8.44
N GLU A 40 12.43 -3.74 -9.36
CA GLU A 40 12.84 -2.38 -9.05
C GLU A 40 11.63 -1.50 -8.68
N ASP A 41 10.56 -1.55 -9.48
CA ASP A 41 9.33 -0.80 -9.25
C ASP A 41 8.76 -1.12 -7.86
N GLU A 42 8.79 -2.38 -7.41
CA GLU A 42 8.35 -2.78 -6.07
C GLU A 42 9.09 -2.10 -4.92
N GLN A 43 10.28 -1.51 -5.13
CA GLN A 43 10.99 -0.79 -4.07
C GLN A 43 10.36 0.56 -3.75
N TYR A 44 9.44 1.06 -4.58
CA TYR A 44 8.84 2.37 -4.44
C TYR A 44 7.32 2.28 -4.47
N PHE A 45 6.66 3.24 -3.81
CA PHE A 45 5.26 3.53 -4.10
C PHE A 45 5.14 4.26 -5.43
N GLU A 46 3.96 4.19 -6.02
CA GLU A 46 3.65 4.78 -7.31
C GLU A 46 2.72 5.99 -7.11
N PRO A 47 2.99 7.15 -7.73
CA PRO A 47 2.05 8.27 -7.68
C PRO A 47 0.69 7.86 -8.24
N VAL A 48 -0.38 8.08 -7.48
CA VAL A 48 -1.74 7.78 -7.92
C VAL A 48 -2.27 8.99 -8.68
N THR A 49 -2.44 8.85 -9.99
CA THR A 49 -3.22 9.79 -10.79
C THR A 49 -4.69 9.40 -10.69
N GLU A 50 -5.55 10.35 -10.32
CA GLU A 50 -7.00 10.10 -10.28
C GLU A 50 -7.50 9.66 -11.66
N ARG A 51 -8.14 8.49 -11.71
CA ARG A 51 -8.94 8.10 -12.86
C ARG A 51 -10.31 8.75 -12.71
N LEU A 52 -10.52 9.86 -13.40
CA LEU A 52 -11.77 10.62 -13.40
C LEU A 52 -12.74 10.10 -14.48
N GLY A 53 -13.03 8.81 -14.45
CA GLY A 53 -14.03 8.19 -15.32
C GLY A 53 -15.42 8.10 -14.68
N ASP A 54 -16.39 7.67 -15.48
CA ASP A 54 -17.74 7.28 -15.02
C ASP A 54 -17.91 5.75 -14.91
N ASP A 55 -16.83 5.00 -15.15
CA ASP A 55 -16.81 3.55 -15.00
C ASP A 55 -16.94 3.11 -13.53
N ILE A 56 -17.26 1.84 -13.34
CA ILE A 56 -17.53 1.26 -12.01
C ILE A 56 -16.33 1.36 -11.06
N VAL A 57 -15.10 1.32 -11.58
CA VAL A 57 -13.88 1.45 -10.78
C VAL A 57 -13.76 2.90 -10.32
N SER A 58 -13.93 3.86 -11.22
CA SER A 58 -13.93 5.30 -10.86
C SER A 58 -15.01 5.64 -9.83
N GLN A 59 -16.21 5.03 -9.91
CA GLN A 59 -17.27 5.19 -8.91
C GLN A 59 -16.87 4.60 -7.55
N TYR A 60 -16.28 3.40 -7.54
CA TYR A 60 -15.74 2.78 -6.34
C TYR A 60 -14.74 3.69 -5.63
N GLU A 61 -13.79 4.25 -6.37
CA GLU A 61 -12.80 5.20 -5.84
C GLU A 61 -13.44 6.45 -5.22
N LYS A 62 -14.35 7.09 -5.97
CA LYS A 62 -15.08 8.29 -5.52
C LYS A 62 -15.87 8.00 -4.23
N ASN A 63 -16.51 6.84 -4.15
CA ASN A 63 -17.31 6.47 -2.99
C ASN A 63 -16.44 6.13 -1.78
N LEU A 64 -15.35 5.37 -1.95
CA LEU A 64 -14.41 5.12 -0.87
C LEU A 64 -13.83 6.42 -0.30
N ASN A 65 -13.44 7.35 -1.17
CA ASN A 65 -12.94 8.66 -0.73
C ASN A 65 -13.98 9.38 0.15
N LYS A 66 -15.26 9.36 -0.24
CA LYS A 66 -16.34 9.96 0.56
C LYS A 66 -16.60 9.20 1.87
N ILE A 67 -16.60 7.87 1.84
CA ILE A 67 -16.85 7.03 3.02
C ILE A 67 -15.77 7.26 4.07
N PHE A 68 -14.50 7.28 3.64
CA PHE A 68 -13.36 7.45 4.53
C PHE A 68 -12.94 8.91 4.73
N LEU A 69 -13.60 9.85 4.06
CA LEU A 69 -13.21 11.26 4.00
C LEU A 69 -11.74 11.43 3.58
N PHE A 70 -11.29 10.57 2.66
CA PHE A 70 -9.88 10.44 2.26
C PHE A 70 -9.36 11.72 1.58
N ASP A 71 -10.25 12.49 0.96
CA ASP A 71 -10.01 13.81 0.34
C ASP A 71 -10.00 14.96 1.35
N LYS A 72 -10.45 14.73 2.59
CA LYS A 72 -10.49 15.74 3.68
C LYS A 72 -9.34 15.58 4.67
N ILE A 73 -8.23 15.00 4.22
CA ILE A 73 -7.01 14.88 5.01
C ILE A 73 -6.55 16.27 5.48
N ARG A 74 -6.10 16.36 6.74
CA ARG A 74 -5.65 17.60 7.35
C ARG A 74 -4.13 17.68 7.39
N ASP A 75 -3.62 18.88 7.69
CA ASP A 75 -2.22 19.04 8.06
C ASP A 75 -1.87 18.09 9.22
N LYS A 76 -0.64 17.58 9.22
CA LYS A 76 -0.12 16.62 10.22
C LYS A 76 -0.84 15.27 10.29
N GLN A 77 -1.56 14.89 9.24
CA GLN A 77 -2.15 13.56 9.09
C GLN A 77 -1.48 12.75 7.98
N PHE A 78 -1.37 11.44 8.20
CA PHE A 78 -1.20 10.45 7.16
C PHE A 78 -2.40 9.52 7.13
N TYR A 79 -2.87 9.22 5.93
CA TYR A 79 -3.91 8.23 5.69
C TYR A 79 -3.31 7.01 5.00
N PHE A 80 -3.56 5.83 5.57
CA PHE A 80 -3.20 4.54 4.99
C PHE A 80 -4.48 3.74 4.71
N LEU A 81 -4.89 3.71 3.45
CA LEU A 81 -6.10 3.03 2.99
C LEU A 81 -5.73 1.64 2.44
N VAL A 82 -6.43 0.62 2.94
CA VAL A 82 -6.30 -0.77 2.51
C VAL A 82 -7.55 -1.19 1.77
N ARG A 83 -7.36 -1.65 0.53
CA ARG A 83 -8.42 -2.07 -0.39
C ARG A 83 -8.20 -3.50 -0.84
N PRO A 84 -8.64 -4.48 -0.03
CA PRO A 84 -8.66 -5.87 -0.45
C PRO A 84 -9.79 -6.09 -1.47
N SER A 85 -9.68 -7.16 -2.26
CA SER A 85 -10.63 -7.42 -3.37
C SER A 85 -12.04 -7.77 -2.90
N PHE A 86 -12.15 -8.59 -1.85
CA PHE A 86 -13.43 -9.11 -1.36
C PHE A 86 -13.58 -9.06 0.17
N GLU A 87 -12.64 -8.42 0.86
CA GLU A 87 -12.71 -8.19 2.31
C GLU A 87 -13.10 -6.73 2.60
N PRO A 88 -13.52 -6.40 3.84
CA PRO A 88 -13.87 -5.03 4.16
C PRO A 88 -12.68 -4.06 4.07
N GLU A 89 -12.88 -2.95 3.35
CA GLU A 89 -11.91 -1.88 3.28
C GLU A 89 -11.69 -1.23 4.65
N ASN A 90 -10.48 -0.70 4.84
CA ASN A 90 -10.15 0.01 6.07
C ASN A 90 -9.17 1.16 5.85
N LEU A 91 -9.21 2.13 6.76
CA LEU A 91 -8.35 3.30 6.80
C LEU A 91 -7.69 3.37 8.18
N LEU A 92 -6.36 3.43 8.19
CA LEU A 92 -5.61 3.87 9.36
C LEU A 92 -5.22 5.34 9.18
N THR A 93 -5.64 6.18 10.12
CA THR A 93 -5.19 7.57 10.25
C THR A 93 -4.10 7.66 11.30
N LEU A 94 -2.98 8.28 10.95
CA LEU A 94 -1.95 8.71 11.88
C LEU A 94 -2.02 10.22 11.98
N GLU A 95 -2.27 10.75 13.17
CA GLU A 95 -2.38 12.19 13.41
C GLU A 95 -1.39 12.65 14.47
N LYS A 96 -0.59 13.67 14.14
CA LYS A 96 0.30 14.31 15.11
C LYS A 96 -0.43 15.46 15.80
N GLN A 97 -0.63 15.31 17.11
CA GLN A 97 -1.17 16.34 17.99
C GLN A 97 -0.16 16.67 19.10
N ASN A 98 0.48 17.83 19.00
CA ASN A 98 1.57 18.24 19.90
C ASN A 98 2.70 17.18 19.95
N ASP A 99 3.00 16.65 21.13
CA ASP A 99 3.99 15.58 21.36
C ASP A 99 3.39 14.17 21.30
N ARG A 100 2.14 14.02 20.88
CA ARG A 100 1.43 12.74 20.80
C ARG A 100 1.02 12.39 19.38
N TYR A 101 0.92 11.10 19.14
CA TYR A 101 0.59 10.53 17.85
C TYR A 101 -0.63 9.63 18.01
N LEU A 102 -1.76 10.05 17.45
CA LEU A 102 -3.01 9.29 17.51
C LEU A 102 -3.11 8.35 16.32
N LEU A 103 -3.55 7.12 16.59
CA LEU A 103 -3.97 6.15 15.61
C LEU A 103 -5.49 6.06 15.62
N ILE A 104 -6.12 6.17 14.47
CA ILE A 104 -7.56 5.98 14.31
C ILE A 104 -7.76 4.99 13.17
N HIS A 105 -8.18 3.77 13.50
CA HIS A 105 -8.48 2.73 12.54
C HIS A 105 -9.99 2.66 12.30
N LEU A 106 -10.39 2.76 11.04
CA LEU A 106 -11.76 2.66 10.57
C LEU A 106 -11.88 1.45 9.65
N THR A 107 -12.77 0.51 9.95
CA THR A 107 -13.03 -0.67 9.10
C THR A 107 -14.50 -0.71 8.72
N LEU A 108 -14.81 -0.97 7.44
CA LEU A 108 -16.18 -1.24 7.04
C LEU A 108 -16.66 -2.58 7.63
N THR A 109 -17.94 -2.70 7.94
CA THR A 109 -18.49 -3.98 8.43
C THR A 109 -18.72 -5.01 7.32
N LYS A 110 -18.78 -4.55 6.06
CA LYS A 110 -18.87 -5.36 4.83
C LYS A 110 -18.04 -4.70 3.75
N ASN A 111 -17.51 -5.48 2.81
CA ASN A 111 -16.81 -4.93 1.64
C ASN A 111 -17.75 -4.07 0.78
N TYR A 112 -17.18 -3.07 0.11
CA TYR A 112 -17.91 -2.14 -0.75
C TYR A 112 -18.81 -2.85 -1.77
N TRP A 113 -18.31 -3.90 -2.43
CA TRP A 113 -19.04 -4.59 -3.51
C TRP A 113 -20.33 -5.23 -3.01
N THR A 114 -20.31 -5.83 -1.82
CA THR A 114 -21.49 -6.39 -1.18
C THR A 114 -22.55 -5.31 -0.94
N LEU A 115 -22.13 -4.12 -0.54
CA LEU A 115 -23.02 -3.00 -0.25
C LEU A 115 -23.56 -2.34 -1.53
N PHE A 116 -22.70 -2.24 -2.55
CA PHE A 116 -23.04 -1.72 -3.88
C PHE A 116 -24.16 -2.55 -4.52
N TYR A 117 -24.03 -3.88 -4.51
CA TYR A 117 -25.01 -4.75 -5.16
C TYR A 117 -26.25 -5.07 -4.30
N ALA A 118 -26.17 -4.98 -2.97
CA ALA A 118 -27.30 -5.36 -2.11
C ALA A 118 -28.41 -4.30 -2.01
N ASP A 119 -28.06 -3.01 -1.78
CA ASP A 119 -29.07 -2.02 -1.35
C ASP A 119 -28.87 -0.59 -1.88
N ASN A 120 -27.85 -0.33 -2.71
CA ASN A 120 -27.47 1.03 -3.16
C ASN A 120 -27.22 2.05 -2.01
N LYS A 121 -27.16 1.61 -0.74
CA LYS A 121 -26.92 2.44 0.46
C LYS A 121 -25.45 2.48 0.86
N ILE A 122 -24.58 2.66 -0.12
CA ILE A 122 -23.12 2.60 0.06
C ILE A 122 -22.59 3.73 0.96
N MET A 123 -23.41 4.75 1.21
CA MET A 123 -23.05 5.89 2.07
C MET A 123 -23.34 5.65 3.56
N ASP A 124 -24.23 4.72 3.90
CA ASP A 124 -24.68 4.46 5.28
C ASP A 124 -23.95 3.27 5.92
N VAL A 125 -22.74 3.00 5.46
CA VAL A 125 -22.01 1.78 5.83
C VAL A 125 -21.54 1.88 7.28
N PRO A 126 -21.94 0.92 8.14
CA PRO A 126 -21.44 0.88 9.50
C PRO A 126 -19.93 0.70 9.51
N LYS A 127 -19.27 1.44 10.41
CA LYS A 127 -17.81 1.43 10.59
C LYS A 127 -17.48 1.03 12.01
N VAL A 128 -16.49 0.17 12.17
CA VAL A 128 -15.83 -0.04 13.46
C VAL A 128 -14.71 0.99 13.57
N THR A 129 -14.65 1.68 14.71
CA THR A 129 -13.60 2.68 14.99
C THR A 129 -12.81 2.24 16.20
N VAL A 130 -11.50 2.07 16.03
CA VAL A 130 -10.57 1.83 17.14
C VAL A 130 -9.57 2.96 17.21
N LYS A 131 -9.25 3.41 18.42
CA LYS A 131 -8.27 4.47 18.66
C LYS A 131 -7.16 3.98 19.57
N SER A 132 -5.94 4.43 19.30
CA SER A 132 -4.78 4.18 20.14
C SER A 132 -3.80 5.35 20.05
N GLU A 133 -2.76 5.34 20.86
CA GLU A 133 -1.71 6.36 20.85
C GLU A 133 -0.34 5.70 20.71
N LEU A 134 0.54 6.31 19.92
CA LEU A 134 1.95 5.97 19.86
C LEU A 134 2.75 6.88 20.80
N ASN A 135 3.80 6.33 21.38
CA ASN A 135 4.80 7.16 22.04
C ASN A 135 5.48 8.09 21.01
N ARG A 136 6.06 9.19 21.50
CA ARG A 136 6.68 10.22 20.64
C ARG A 136 7.74 9.66 19.69
N LYS A 137 8.61 8.78 20.19
CA LYS A 137 9.71 8.20 19.43
C LYS A 137 9.19 7.38 18.25
N THR A 138 8.28 6.43 18.50
CA THR A 138 7.68 5.59 17.45
C THR A 138 6.93 6.45 16.43
N GLY A 139 6.18 7.45 16.89
CA GLY A 139 5.44 8.35 16.01
C GLY A 139 6.35 9.21 15.12
N ASP A 140 7.42 9.79 15.68
CA ASP A 140 8.40 10.59 14.94
C ASP A 140 9.07 9.77 13.81
N ILE A 141 9.57 8.57 14.12
CA ILE A 141 10.23 7.72 13.11
C ILE A 141 9.26 7.23 12.03
N LEU A 142 8.01 6.94 12.40
CA LEU A 142 7.00 6.47 11.46
C LEU A 142 6.55 7.59 10.53
N PHE A 143 6.34 8.80 11.05
CA PHE A 143 6.06 9.99 10.23
C PHE A 143 7.19 10.24 9.23
N SER A 144 8.44 10.17 9.67
CA SER A 144 9.60 10.35 8.79
C SER A 144 9.67 9.26 7.71
N LEU A 145 9.39 8.00 8.06
CA LEU A 145 9.37 6.89 7.11
C LEU A 145 8.30 7.09 6.04
N LEU A 146 7.08 7.42 6.43
CA LEU A 146 5.96 7.61 5.50
C LEU A 146 6.15 8.85 4.62
N ASP A 147 6.70 9.93 5.17
CA ASP A 147 7.04 11.13 4.39
C ASP A 147 8.05 10.80 3.30
N LYS A 148 9.14 10.12 3.66
CA LYS A 148 10.16 9.64 2.72
C LYS A 148 9.54 8.74 1.66
N ALA A 149 8.66 7.82 2.04
CA ALA A 149 7.99 6.90 1.10
C ALA A 149 7.13 7.62 0.06
N ILE A 150 6.45 8.71 0.44
CA ILE A 150 5.65 9.53 -0.49
C ILE A 150 6.57 10.39 -1.38
N ILE A 151 7.61 11.00 -0.82
CA ILE A 151 8.54 11.86 -1.56
C ILE A 151 9.36 11.05 -2.58
N GLU A 152 9.76 9.83 -2.23
CA GLU A 152 10.55 8.94 -3.10
C GLU A 152 9.70 8.13 -4.08
N ALA A 153 8.38 8.37 -4.16
CA ALA A 153 7.50 7.65 -5.07
C ALA A 153 7.92 7.86 -6.53
N LYS A 154 7.84 6.79 -7.34
CA LYS A 154 8.28 6.77 -8.74
C LYS A 154 7.18 6.23 -9.64
N GLN A 155 7.09 6.77 -10.85
CA GLN A 155 6.24 6.18 -11.88
C GLN A 155 6.76 4.78 -12.20
N PRO A 156 5.87 3.76 -12.28
CA PRO A 156 6.28 2.41 -12.60
C PRO A 156 6.85 2.38 -14.02
N THR A 157 7.92 1.61 -14.20
CA THR A 157 8.61 1.44 -15.49
C THR A 157 8.09 0.21 -16.24
N ALA A 158 7.65 -0.81 -15.51
CA ALA A 158 7.07 -2.01 -16.08
C ALA A 158 5.59 -1.78 -16.42
N ASN A 159 5.27 -1.85 -17.72
CA ASN A 159 3.88 -2.02 -18.16
C ASN A 159 3.48 -3.47 -17.93
N GLY A 160 2.80 -3.74 -16.82
CA GLY A 160 2.37 -5.09 -16.41
C GLY A 160 0.88 -5.18 -16.15
N PHE A 161 0.33 -6.38 -16.32
CA PHE A 161 -0.98 -6.72 -15.77
C PHE A 161 -0.80 -7.05 -14.29
N THR A 162 -1.50 -6.35 -13.41
CA THR A 162 -1.53 -6.73 -12.00
C THR A 162 -2.62 -7.77 -11.77
N LEU A 163 -2.26 -8.85 -11.09
CA LEU A 163 -3.21 -9.87 -10.65
C LEU A 163 -4.13 -9.31 -9.57
N ASP A 164 -5.20 -10.04 -9.27
CA ASP A 164 -6.08 -9.71 -8.16
C ASP A 164 -5.30 -9.63 -6.83
N GLY A 165 -5.64 -8.69 -5.97
CA GLY A 165 -4.95 -8.52 -4.69
C GLY A 165 -5.23 -7.18 -4.02
N VAL A 166 -4.51 -6.91 -2.93
CA VAL A 166 -4.75 -5.76 -2.07
C VAL A 166 -4.06 -4.52 -2.63
N VAL A 167 -4.84 -3.45 -2.79
CA VAL A 167 -4.32 -2.12 -3.12
C VAL A 167 -4.15 -1.31 -1.83
N TYR A 168 -2.94 -0.81 -1.62
CA TYR A 168 -2.59 0.05 -0.51
C TYR A 168 -2.39 1.48 -1.01
N ARG A 169 -2.86 2.47 -0.26
CA ARG A 169 -2.61 3.88 -0.54
C ARG A 169 -2.13 4.63 0.68
N LEU A 170 -1.11 5.46 0.46
CA LEU A 170 -0.64 6.46 1.41
C LEU A 170 -1.02 7.85 0.91
N SER A 171 -1.51 8.69 1.82
CA SER A 171 -1.85 10.06 1.52
C SER A 171 -1.37 10.99 2.63
N LYS A 172 -0.89 12.18 2.23
CA LYS A 172 -0.51 13.27 3.12
C LYS A 172 -0.80 14.61 2.45
N LEU A 173 -1.22 15.61 3.24
CA LEU A 173 -1.28 16.99 2.79
C LEU A 173 0.11 17.64 2.85
N TYR A 174 0.56 18.21 1.72
CA TYR A 174 1.75 19.06 1.64
C TYR A 174 1.33 20.49 1.24
N ASN A 175 2.28 21.42 1.28
CA ASN A 175 2.04 22.82 0.84
C ASN A 175 1.53 22.91 -0.61
N GLU A 176 1.95 21.97 -1.47
CA GLU A 176 1.53 21.88 -2.88
C GLU A 176 0.15 21.24 -3.08
N GLY A 177 -0.44 20.70 -2.02
CA GLY A 177 -1.68 19.93 -2.06
C GLY A 177 -1.53 18.50 -1.54
N GLN A 178 -2.61 17.74 -1.62
CA GLN A 178 -2.64 16.33 -1.24
C GLN A 178 -1.81 15.50 -2.23
N LYS A 179 -0.87 14.70 -1.71
CA LYS A 179 -0.17 13.69 -2.50
C LYS A 179 -0.67 12.32 -2.10
N ILE A 180 -1.02 11.51 -3.11
CA ILE A 180 -1.47 10.14 -2.96
C ILE A 180 -0.50 9.23 -3.72
N VAL A 181 0.01 8.21 -3.04
CA VAL A 181 0.85 7.17 -3.63
C VAL A 181 0.26 5.82 -3.29
N GLY A 182 0.50 4.82 -4.13
CA GLY A 182 -0.12 3.52 -3.99
C GLY A 182 0.80 2.38 -4.33
N LYS A 183 0.41 1.19 -3.91
CA LYS A 183 1.03 -0.06 -4.33
C LYS A 183 0.01 -1.18 -4.34
N HIS A 184 0.09 -2.03 -5.36
CA HIS A 184 -0.78 -3.19 -5.49
C HIS A 184 0.03 -4.45 -5.19
N SER A 185 -0.31 -5.12 -4.07
CA SER A 185 0.28 -6.40 -3.64
C SER A 185 1.80 -6.55 -3.83
N PRO A 186 2.64 -5.63 -3.31
CA PRO A 186 4.08 -5.78 -3.43
C PRO A 186 4.57 -6.99 -2.64
N ARG A 187 5.68 -7.61 -3.07
CA ARG A 187 6.36 -8.62 -2.24
C ARG A 187 6.71 -8.04 -0.87
N GLU A 188 6.45 -8.81 0.18
CA GLU A 188 6.76 -8.45 1.58
C GLU A 188 8.22 -8.05 1.78
N SER A 189 9.10 -8.59 0.95
CA SER A 189 10.54 -8.44 1.03
C SER A 189 11.05 -7.14 0.37
N SER A 190 10.23 -6.50 -0.48
CA SER A 190 10.50 -5.19 -1.07
C SER A 190 10.42 -4.05 -0.05
N LYS A 191 11.03 -2.90 -0.32
CA LYS A 191 10.94 -1.73 0.56
C LYS A 191 9.48 -1.27 0.77
N SER A 192 8.67 -1.17 -0.29
CA SER A 192 7.26 -0.80 -0.17
C SER A 192 6.45 -1.84 0.62
N GLY A 193 6.70 -3.13 0.38
CA GLY A 193 6.08 -4.23 1.10
C GLY A 193 6.39 -4.22 2.59
N LYS A 194 7.64 -3.95 2.98
CA LYS A 194 8.00 -3.83 4.40
C LYS A 194 7.34 -2.62 5.08
N ILE A 195 7.22 -1.48 4.39
CA ILE A 195 6.50 -0.30 4.91
C ILE A 195 5.02 -0.65 5.12
N ILE A 196 4.39 -1.29 4.14
CA ILE A 196 3.01 -1.78 4.26
C ILE A 196 2.86 -2.75 5.43
N GLY A 197 3.80 -3.69 5.58
CA GLY A 197 3.80 -4.65 6.69
C GLY A 197 3.89 -3.98 8.07
N VAL A 198 4.62 -2.87 8.21
CA VAL A 198 4.63 -2.06 9.44
C VAL A 198 3.23 -1.47 9.71
N MET A 199 2.58 -0.90 8.68
CA MET A 199 1.26 -0.30 8.82
C MET A 199 0.17 -1.33 9.13
N GLN A 200 0.25 -2.52 8.54
CA GLN A 200 -0.66 -3.63 8.82
C GLN A 200 -0.49 -4.15 10.25
N GLN A 201 0.75 -4.27 10.74
CA GLN A 201 0.98 -4.65 12.14
C GLN A 201 0.39 -3.64 13.12
N LEU A 202 0.42 -2.34 12.80
CA LEU A 202 -0.27 -1.33 13.61
C LEU A 202 -1.79 -1.57 13.62
N ILE A 203 -2.40 -1.85 12.48
CA ILE A 203 -3.82 -2.18 12.36
C ILE A 203 -4.16 -3.42 13.20
N GLU A 204 -3.42 -4.51 13.03
CA GLU A 204 -3.66 -5.79 13.71
C GLU A 204 -3.52 -5.69 15.23
N ASN A 205 -2.65 -4.79 15.71
CA ASN A 205 -2.35 -4.67 17.13
C ASN A 205 -3.02 -3.46 17.80
N ILE A 206 -3.80 -2.65 17.08
CA ILE A 206 -4.24 -1.32 17.56
C ILE A 206 -4.98 -1.35 18.90
N GLU A 207 -5.79 -2.38 19.16
CA GLU A 207 -6.54 -2.59 20.42
C GLU A 207 -5.65 -2.96 21.61
N HIS A 208 -4.45 -3.47 21.33
CA HIS A 208 -3.55 -4.07 22.31
C HIS A 208 -2.11 -3.61 22.09
N LEU A 209 -1.89 -2.35 21.68
CA LEU A 209 -0.56 -1.79 21.55
C LEU A 209 0.09 -1.67 22.93
N ASP A 210 1.16 -2.43 23.13
CA ASP A 210 2.00 -2.42 24.32
C ASP A 210 3.44 -2.07 23.94
N ASP A 211 4.28 -1.81 24.94
CA ASP A 211 5.67 -1.40 24.73
C ASP A 211 6.49 -2.44 23.94
N ALA A 212 6.21 -3.74 24.10
CA ALA A 212 6.92 -4.79 23.39
C ALA A 212 6.59 -4.80 21.88
N LYS A 213 5.31 -4.61 21.55
CA LYS A 213 4.86 -4.47 20.15
C LYS A 213 5.37 -3.19 19.52
N LEU A 214 5.34 -2.08 20.25
CA LEU A 214 5.91 -0.81 19.80
C LEU A 214 7.41 -0.95 19.53
N LEU A 215 8.18 -1.59 20.42
CA LEU A 215 9.61 -1.84 20.22
C LEU A 215 9.89 -2.70 18.99
N ASN A 216 9.07 -3.72 18.72
CA ASN A 216 9.17 -4.53 17.51
C ASN A 216 8.93 -3.69 16.25
N ILE A 217 7.91 -2.83 16.26
CA ILE A 217 7.61 -1.90 15.17
C ILE A 217 8.76 -0.91 14.96
N GLU A 218 9.28 -0.32 16.04
CA GLU A 218 10.43 0.59 15.99
C GLU A 218 11.65 -0.09 15.36
N THR A 219 11.94 -1.31 15.79
CA THR A 219 13.07 -2.09 15.26
C THR A 219 12.90 -2.29 13.75
N LYS A 220 11.69 -2.66 13.30
CA LYS A 220 11.40 -2.83 11.87
C LYS A 220 11.55 -1.53 11.09
N ILE A 221 11.07 -0.41 11.63
CA ILE A 221 11.18 0.91 10.99
C ILE A 221 12.65 1.31 10.82
N LEU A 222 13.48 1.09 11.84
CA LEU A 222 14.91 1.45 11.79
C LEU A 222 15.64 0.67 10.68
N HIS A 223 15.34 -0.62 10.49
CA HIS A 223 15.90 -1.42 9.39
C HIS A 223 15.42 -1.00 7.99
N LEU A 224 14.48 -0.06 7.88
CA LEU A 224 14.01 0.52 6.61
C LEU A 224 14.62 1.88 6.30
N GLN A 225 15.32 2.48 7.25
CA GLN A 225 15.97 3.77 7.09
C GLN A 225 17.39 3.65 6.52
N ASP A 226 18.02 2.49 6.72
CA ASP A 226 19.29 2.05 6.12
C ASP A 226 19.15 1.68 4.63
#